data_AF-A0A7S3H2E0-F1
#
_entry.id   AF-A0A7S3H2E0-F1
#
_cell.length_a   1.000
_cell.length_b   1.000
_cell.length_c   1.000
_cell.angle_alpha   90.00
_cell.angle_beta   90.00
_cell.angle_gamma   90.00
#
_symmetry.space_group_name_H-M   'P 1'
#
loop_
_entity.id
_entity.type
_entity.pdbx_description
1 polymer ?
#
loop_
_entity_poly.entity_id
_entity_poly.type
_entity_poly.pdbx_seq_one_letter_code
_entity_poly.pdbx_strand_id
1 'polypeptide(L)'
;MAVARCLPPFMAKAEKPQEESLCNVSFHGCTPTEDVLKAVRLGSESIRVAQGLVDRPPNVLDPTSMKSCVLEAVKDIPGVTSKCIEGEALNEQGYGLLYATGKCAVSPPVLIVLTHAG
;
A
#
# COMPACT_ATOMS: atom_id res chain seq x y z
N MET A 1 5.99 -6.51 -15.28
CA MET A 1 4.67 -6.41 -14.61
C MET A 1 4.01 -7.76 -14.34
N ALA A 2 3.80 -8.64 -15.34
CA ALA A 2 3.17 -9.95 -15.11
C ALA A 2 3.90 -10.81 -14.07
N VAL A 3 5.23 -10.90 -14.17
CA VAL A 3 6.10 -11.64 -13.24
C VAL A 3 5.93 -11.18 -11.78
N ALA A 4 5.79 -9.87 -11.54
CA ALA A 4 5.69 -9.33 -10.18
C ALA A 4 4.46 -9.86 -9.42
N ARG A 5 3.35 -10.13 -10.12
CA ARG A 5 2.11 -10.66 -9.53
C ARG A 5 2.21 -12.13 -9.12
N CYS A 6 3.15 -12.85 -9.73
CA CYS A 6 3.41 -14.26 -9.41
C CYS A 6 4.21 -14.43 -8.11
N LEU A 7 4.61 -13.32 -7.45
CA LEU A 7 5.45 -13.30 -6.27
C LEU A 7 4.75 -12.54 -5.12
N PRO A 8 3.61 -13.06 -4.62
CA PRO A 8 2.84 -12.43 -3.55
C PRO A 8 3.71 -12.25 -2.29
N PRO A 9 3.76 -11.04 -1.70
CA PRO A 9 4.57 -10.80 -0.51
C PRO A 9 3.89 -11.24 0.79
N PHE A 10 2.58 -11.45 0.81
CA PHE A 10 1.87 -11.88 2.01
C PHE A 10 1.79 -13.41 2.10
N MET A 11 2.17 -13.95 3.27
CA MET A 11 2.05 -15.38 3.58
C MET A 11 1.74 -15.56 5.07
N ALA A 12 0.65 -16.25 5.37
CA ALA A 12 0.24 -16.60 6.74
C ALA A 12 0.60 -18.05 7.13
N LYS A 13 1.42 -18.73 6.32
CA LYS A 13 1.92 -20.08 6.63
C LYS A 13 2.84 -20.03 7.85
N ALA A 14 2.75 -21.05 8.71
CA ALA A 14 3.55 -21.15 9.93
C ALA A 14 5.06 -21.25 9.62
N GLU A 15 5.41 -21.99 8.57
CA GLU A 15 6.75 -21.99 8.00
C GLU A 15 6.87 -20.89 6.96
N LYS A 16 7.72 -19.91 7.24
CA LYS A 16 8.12 -18.90 6.26
C LYS A 16 9.38 -19.38 5.54
N PRO A 17 9.51 -19.14 4.23
CA PRO A 17 10.78 -19.32 3.54
C PRO A 17 11.89 -18.58 4.30
N GLN A 18 13.02 -19.25 4.51
CA GLN A 18 14.13 -18.72 5.31
C GLN A 18 14.84 -17.52 4.64
N GLU A 19 14.67 -17.38 3.32
CA GLU A 19 15.16 -16.26 2.52
C GLU A 19 14.03 -15.66 1.67
N GLU A 20 14.11 -14.35 1.42
CA GLU A 20 13.28 -13.72 0.40
C GLU A 20 13.60 -14.32 -0.97
N SER A 21 12.59 -14.85 -1.66
CA SER A 21 12.77 -15.37 -3.02
C SER A 21 13.15 -14.23 -3.96
N LEU A 22 14.45 -14.10 -4.27
CA LEU A 22 14.94 -13.19 -5.29
C LEU A 22 14.47 -13.66 -6.67
N CYS A 23 13.90 -12.75 -7.47
CA CYS A 23 13.51 -13.02 -8.84
C CYS A 23 14.23 -12.04 -9.77
N ASN A 24 15.15 -12.57 -10.57
CA ASN A 24 15.85 -11.83 -11.61
C ASN A 24 15.09 -11.97 -12.94
N VAL A 25 14.82 -10.83 -13.59
CA VAL A 25 14.17 -10.81 -14.91
C VAL A 25 15.16 -10.25 -15.92
N SER A 26 15.43 -11.02 -16.96
CA SER A 26 16.30 -10.62 -18.07
C SER A 26 15.47 -10.43 -19.34
N PHE A 27 15.87 -9.44 -20.15
CA PHE A 27 15.24 -9.14 -21.43
C PHE A 27 16.11 -9.68 -22.56
N HIS A 28 15.49 -10.36 -23.53
CA HIS A 28 16.17 -10.88 -24.71
C HIS A 28 15.65 -10.18 -25.96
N GLY A 29 16.53 -9.90 -26.92
CA GLY A 29 16.19 -9.22 -28.18
C GLY A 29 16.13 -7.68 -28.08
N CYS A 30 16.34 -7.11 -26.89
CA CYS A 30 16.57 -5.70 -26.68
C CYS A 30 17.45 -5.48 -25.45
N THR A 31 18.08 -4.31 -25.36
CA THR A 31 18.82 -3.86 -24.17
C THR A 31 18.11 -2.63 -23.63
N PRO A 32 17.27 -2.77 -22.58
CA PRO A 32 16.59 -1.63 -21.97
C PRO A 32 17.61 -0.64 -21.41
N THR A 33 17.28 0.64 -21.45
CA THR A 33 18.07 1.67 -20.77
C THR A 33 17.89 1.56 -19.25
N GLU A 34 18.83 2.11 -18.49
CA GLU A 34 18.74 2.15 -17.02
C GLU A 34 17.45 2.82 -16.51
N ASP A 35 16.99 3.89 -17.17
CA ASP A 35 15.73 4.55 -16.82
C ASP A 35 14.52 3.62 -16.98
N VAL A 36 14.51 2.80 -18.03
CA VAL A 36 13.46 1.80 -18.25
C VAL A 36 13.53 0.72 -17.19
N LEU A 37 14.73 0.22 -16.85
CA LEU A 37 14.91 -0.77 -15.79
C LEU A 37 14.44 -0.23 -14.43
N LYS A 38 14.78 1.03 -14.12
CA LYS A 38 14.32 1.72 -12.90
C LYS A 38 12.80 1.83 -12.87
N ALA A 39 12.17 2.25 -13.97
CA ALA A 39 10.71 2.35 -14.04
C ALA A 39 10.02 0.98 -13.90
N VAL A 40 10.56 -0.06 -14.54
CA VAL A 40 10.05 -1.44 -14.43
C VAL A 40 10.17 -1.96 -12.99
N ARG A 41 11.29 -1.67 -12.32
CA ARG A 41 11.50 -2.04 -10.91
C ARG A 41 10.48 -1.36 -10.00
N LEU A 42 10.36 -0.03 -10.07
CA LEU A 42 9.40 0.74 -9.28
C LEU A 42 7.97 0.23 -9.51
N GLY A 43 7.57 0.04 -10.77
CA GLY A 43 6.25 -0.50 -11.10
C GLY A 43 6.01 -1.91 -10.55
N SER A 44 7.04 -2.77 -10.58
CA SER A 44 6.95 -4.14 -10.04
C SER A 44 6.85 -4.15 -8.52
N GLU A 45 7.58 -3.27 -7.83
CA GLU A 45 7.51 -3.09 -6.38
C GLU A 45 6.12 -2.54 -5.98
N SER A 46 5.58 -1.53 -6.68
CA SER A 46 4.24 -0.99 -6.42
C SER A 46 3.14 -2.04 -6.58
N ILE A 47 3.23 -2.91 -7.61
CA ILE A 47 2.29 -4.03 -7.78
C ILE A 47 2.31 -4.96 -6.55
N ARG A 48 3.51 -5.32 -6.08
CA ARG A 48 3.66 -6.22 -4.93
C ARG A 48 3.15 -5.56 -3.65
N VAL A 49 3.41 -4.26 -3.44
CA VAL A 49 2.83 -3.51 -2.31
C VAL A 49 1.31 -3.57 -2.34
N ALA A 50 0.68 -3.30 -3.49
CA ALA A 50 -0.77 -3.37 -3.64
C ALA A 50 -1.31 -4.78 -3.35
N GLN A 51 -0.65 -5.82 -3.89
CA GLN A 51 -1.02 -7.22 -3.62
C GLN A 51 -0.91 -7.56 -2.13
N GLY A 52 0.16 -7.13 -1.47
CA GLY A 52 0.35 -7.34 -0.02
C GLY A 52 -0.68 -6.62 0.85
N LEU A 53 -1.23 -5.48 0.41
CA LEU A 53 -2.32 -4.80 1.10
C LEU A 53 -3.65 -5.56 0.91
N VAL A 54 -3.92 -6.04 -0.30
CA VAL A 54 -5.17 -6.76 -0.62
C VAL A 54 -5.22 -8.16 -0.01
N ASP A 55 -4.10 -8.86 0.03
CA ASP A 55 -4.04 -10.25 0.51
C ASP A 55 -4.06 -10.36 2.04
N ARG A 56 -3.81 -9.27 2.77
CA ARG A 56 -3.85 -9.26 4.24
C ARG A 56 -5.30 -9.32 4.73
N PRO A 57 -5.64 -10.24 5.65
CA PRO A 57 -7.00 -10.34 6.16
C PRO A 57 -7.34 -9.13 7.07
N PRO A 58 -8.63 -8.78 7.24
CA PRO A 58 -9.03 -7.58 7.99
C PRO A 58 -8.63 -7.55 9.47
N ASN A 59 -8.32 -8.70 10.08
CA ASN A 59 -7.80 -8.77 11.44
C ASN A 59 -6.30 -8.40 11.52
N VAL A 60 -5.60 -8.31 10.39
CA VAL A 60 -4.20 -7.87 10.25
C VAL A 60 -4.12 -6.47 9.64
N LEU A 61 -4.99 -6.17 8.67
CA LEU A 61 -5.07 -4.87 8.01
C LEU A 61 -6.49 -4.29 8.13
N ASP A 62 -6.69 -3.50 9.17
CA ASP A 62 -7.88 -2.72 9.47
C ASP A 62 -7.67 -1.22 9.11
N PRO A 63 -8.67 -0.34 9.26
CA PRO A 63 -8.51 1.09 8.97
C PRO A 63 -7.34 1.76 9.73
N THR A 64 -7.11 1.39 10.99
CA THR A 64 -6.06 1.99 11.83
C THR A 64 -4.67 1.58 11.36
N SER A 65 -4.45 0.29 11.13
CA SER A 65 -3.18 -0.24 10.61
C SER A 65 -2.94 0.19 9.17
N MET A 66 -3.98 0.27 8.33
CA MET A 66 -3.89 0.83 6.97
C MET A 66 -3.43 2.30 7.01
N LYS A 67 -3.96 3.12 7.93
CA LYS A 67 -3.48 4.48 8.15
C LYS A 67 -2.00 4.51 8.50
N SER A 68 -1.54 3.67 9.42
CA SER A 68 -0.12 3.55 9.77
C SER A 68 0.74 3.17 8.56
N CYS A 69 0.32 2.18 7.75
CA CYS A 69 1.03 1.79 6.54
C CYS A 69 1.16 2.96 5.55
N VAL A 70 0.09 3.72 5.34
CA VAL A 70 0.08 4.87 4.42
C VAL A 70 1.02 5.97 4.90
N LEU A 71 0.93 6.36 6.17
CA LEU A 71 1.76 7.43 6.73
C LEU A 71 3.24 7.05 6.74
N GLU A 72 3.56 5.80 7.09
CA GLU A 72 4.92 5.29 7.06
C GLU A 72 5.49 5.26 5.64
N ALA A 73 4.69 4.88 4.64
CA ALA A 73 5.12 4.81 3.25
C ALA A 73 5.45 6.17 2.62
N VAL A 74 4.85 7.25 3.12
CA VAL A 74 5.02 8.60 2.55
C VAL A 74 5.91 9.52 3.37
N LYS A 75 6.31 9.12 4.58
CA LYS A 75 7.02 9.99 5.53
C LYS A 75 8.31 10.61 4.97
N ASP A 76 9.03 9.86 4.13
CA ASP A 76 10.33 10.24 3.59
C ASP A 76 10.23 10.74 2.14
N ILE A 77 9.03 10.87 1.58
CA ILE A 77 8.85 11.33 0.19
C ILE A 77 8.80 12.86 0.18
N PRO A 78 9.83 13.55 -0.38
CA PRO A 78 9.84 15.00 -0.43
C PRO A 78 8.65 15.53 -1.23
N GLY A 79 8.06 16.64 -0.78
CA GLY A 79 6.92 17.26 -1.46
C GLY A 79 5.58 16.56 -1.23
N VAL A 80 5.54 15.45 -0.47
CA VAL A 80 4.28 14.81 -0.06
C VAL A 80 3.84 15.31 1.31
N THR A 81 2.57 15.66 1.43
CA THR A 81 1.91 15.99 2.69
C THR A 81 0.70 15.08 2.90
N SER A 82 0.35 14.82 4.16
CA SER A 82 -0.79 13.97 4.53
C SER A 82 -1.74 14.69 5.47
N LYS A 83 -3.04 14.61 5.20
CA LYS A 83 -4.12 15.02 6.11
C LYS A 83 -4.97 13.81 6.48
N CYS A 84 -5.24 13.62 7.76
CA CYS A 84 -6.09 12.54 8.27
C CYS A 84 -7.30 13.13 9.01
N ILE A 85 -8.49 12.56 8.79
CA ILE A 85 -9.73 12.85 9.53
C ILE A 85 -10.31 11.50 9.95
N GLU A 86 -10.60 11.31 11.24
CA GLU A 86 -10.90 9.99 11.80
C GLU A 86 -12.06 10.06 12.79
N GLY A 87 -12.87 8.99 12.84
CA GLY A 87 -13.95 8.85 13.81
C GLY A 87 -14.97 9.98 13.75
N GLU A 88 -15.32 10.55 14.90
CA GLU A 88 -16.32 11.62 15.03
C GLU A 88 -15.98 12.88 14.21
N ALA A 89 -14.68 13.18 14.00
CA ALA A 89 -14.26 14.32 13.20
C ALA A 89 -14.75 14.23 11.74
N LEU A 90 -15.01 13.02 11.23
CA LEU A 90 -15.64 12.84 9.92
C LEU A 90 -17.08 13.36 9.92
N ASN A 91 -17.85 13.06 10.96
CA ASN A 91 -19.22 13.52 11.09
C ASN A 91 -19.28 15.05 11.25
N GLU A 92 -18.42 15.60 12.11
CA GLU A 92 -18.32 17.05 12.37
C GLU A 92 -17.95 17.85 11.12
N GLN A 93 -17.12 17.28 10.23
CA GLN A 93 -16.70 17.93 8.98
C GLN A 93 -17.61 17.62 7.78
N GLY A 94 -18.76 16.98 8.00
CA GLY A 94 -19.75 16.72 6.95
C GLY A 94 -19.52 15.44 6.12
N TYR A 95 -18.55 14.59 6.48
CA TYR A 95 -18.34 13.26 5.88
C TYR A 95 -19.28 12.21 6.48
N GLY A 96 -20.57 12.55 6.61
CA GLY A 96 -21.57 11.76 7.32
C GLY A 96 -21.77 10.35 6.74
N LEU A 97 -21.62 10.15 5.42
CA LEU A 97 -21.76 8.83 4.80
C LEU A 97 -20.60 7.89 5.14
N LEU A 98 -19.36 8.41 5.11
CA LEU A 98 -18.18 7.62 5.49
C LEU A 98 -18.21 7.28 6.98
N TYR A 99 -18.56 8.25 7.82
CA TYR A 99 -18.77 8.04 9.24
C TYR A 99 -19.87 6.99 9.48
N ALA A 100 -21.06 7.16 8.89
CA ALA A 100 -22.19 6.25 9.09
C ALA A 100 -21.88 4.81 8.68
N THR A 101 -21.05 4.61 7.65
CA THR A 101 -20.61 3.29 7.19
C THR A 101 -19.69 2.59 8.20
N GLY A 102 -18.79 3.34 8.83
CA GLY A 102 -17.76 2.77 9.72
C GLY A 102 -18.00 2.91 11.21
N LYS A 103 -18.97 3.72 11.66
CA LYS A 103 -19.13 4.09 13.09
C LYS A 103 -19.37 2.93 14.06
N CYS A 104 -19.79 1.75 13.57
CA CYS A 104 -20.02 0.57 14.39
C CYS A 104 -18.87 -0.46 14.32
N ALA A 105 -17.82 -0.19 13.55
CA ALA A 105 -16.64 -1.05 13.51
C ALA A 105 -15.77 -0.86 14.77
N VAL A 106 -14.98 -1.88 15.11
CA VAL A 106 -14.01 -1.82 16.23
C VAL A 106 -12.97 -0.73 15.98
N SER A 107 -12.46 -0.68 14.76
CA SER A 107 -11.50 0.34 14.31
C SER A 107 -12.26 1.46 13.61
N PRO A 108 -12.04 2.74 14.00
CA PRO A 108 -12.83 3.85 13.50
C PRO A 108 -12.61 4.10 11.99
N PRO A 109 -13.60 4.65 11.27
CA PRO A 109 -13.42 5.07 9.89
C PRO A 109 -12.40 6.22 9.81
N VAL A 110 -11.63 6.24 8.73
CA VAL A 110 -10.60 7.26 8.48
C VAL A 110 -10.64 7.71 7.03
N LEU A 111 -10.46 9.02 6.82
CA LEU A 111 -10.17 9.64 5.53
C LEU A 111 -8.71 10.11 5.56
N ILE A 112 -7.91 9.64 4.60
CA ILE A 112 -6.52 10.02 4.43
C ILE A 112 -6.36 10.68 3.06
N VAL A 113 -5.85 11.91 3.05
CA VAL A 113 -5.58 12.67 1.83
C VAL A 113 -4.08 12.87 1.73
N LEU A 114 -3.49 12.38 0.64
CA LEU A 114 -2.09 12.59 0.29
C LEU A 114 -2.02 13.64 -0.83
N THR A 115 -1.18 14.65 -0.66
CA THR A 115 -0.99 15.73 -1.64
C THR A 115 0.49 15.81 -2.00
N HIS A 116 0.80 15.75 -3.30
CA HIS A 116 2.16 15.91 -3.84
C HIS A 116 2.30 17.28 -4.52
N ALA A 117 3.22 18.11 -4.05
CA ALA A 117 3.63 19.33 -4.74
C ALA A 117 4.65 18.94 -5.82
N GLY A 118 4.20 18.92 -7.08
CA GLY A 118 5.05 18.59 -8.25
C GLY A 118 6.16 19.59 -8.51
#